data_AF-A0A4Y3WK62-F1
#
_entry.id   AF-A0A4Y3WK62-F1
#
_cell.length_a   1.000
_cell.length_b   1.000
_cell.length_c   1.000
_cell.angle_alpha   90.00
_cell.angle_beta   90.00
_cell.angle_gamma   90.00
#
_symmetry.space_group_name_H-M   'P 1'
#
loop_
_entity.id
_entity.type
_entity.pdbx_description
1 polymer ?
#
loop_
_entity_poly.entity_id
_entity_poly.type
_entity_poly.pdbx_seq_one_letter_code
_entity_poly.pdbx_strand_id
1 'polypeptide(L)'
;MSSAPASALGSTSVRRGAAVVAVAGGALSLMGSAAPAASPQAAPDVTDVAARSALPTQAPAVLMLPAVQPVVPDADVLDDPAPLVKAVQLAEEQIARAEEERAAAEARAAQEAEQAAADAAEAERRVSVSADCGLDTGQLGAVRDFVREAGEVLGCRYGVSTMYGVAGRAGASDHPAGKAIDFMIGRTAGDGLADCAVRNMDALGISYVIWRQRINTGSGWEPMEDRGGITANHMDHVHISFDSAGSGDLSGC
;
A
#
# COMPACT_ATOMS: atom_id res chain seq x y z
N MET A 1 63.92 30.18 68.67
CA MET A 1 63.90 30.39 67.21
C MET A 1 62.54 29.91 66.71
N SER A 2 61.57 30.83 66.63
CA SER A 2 61.04 31.45 65.39
C SER A 2 59.91 30.58 64.81
N SER A 3 58.65 30.78 65.22
CA SER A 3 57.67 31.77 64.72
C SER A 3 57.13 31.46 63.32
N ALA A 4 55.84 31.09 63.27
CA ALA A 4 55.00 31.10 62.07
C ALA A 4 54.46 32.51 61.77
N PRO A 5 53.92 32.72 60.56
CA PRO A 5 52.74 33.58 60.44
C PRO A 5 51.59 32.90 59.66
N ALA A 6 50.38 33.32 60.02
CA ALA A 6 49.10 32.99 59.41
C ALA A 6 48.85 33.80 58.12
N SER A 7 47.97 33.32 57.25
CA SER A 7 47.36 34.13 56.18
C SER A 7 45.91 33.72 55.89
N ALA A 8 45.04 34.68 56.22
CA ALA A 8 43.79 35.18 55.63
C ALA A 8 42.83 34.31 54.79
N LEU A 9 41.55 34.62 55.07
CA LEU A 9 40.28 34.19 54.49
C LEU A 9 40.06 34.64 53.03
N GLY A 10 39.24 33.88 52.30
CA GLY A 10 38.59 34.32 51.06
C GLY A 10 37.39 33.43 50.71
N SER A 11 36.18 33.91 50.98
CA SER A 11 34.91 33.27 50.63
C SER A 11 34.53 33.65 49.20
N THR A 12 34.21 32.68 48.35
CA THR A 12 33.57 32.92 47.05
C THR A 12 32.30 32.08 46.92
N SER A 13 31.18 32.80 46.86
CA SER A 13 29.83 32.31 46.62
C SER A 13 29.68 31.83 45.17
N VAL A 14 29.19 30.61 44.97
CA VAL A 14 28.83 30.07 43.65
C VAL A 14 27.32 30.25 43.49
N ARG A 15 26.90 31.18 42.63
CA ARG A 15 25.50 31.26 42.16
C ARG A 15 25.31 30.25 41.03
N ARG A 16 24.42 29.28 41.24
CA ARG A 16 23.88 28.42 40.17
C ARG A 16 22.75 29.17 39.47
N GLY A 17 22.95 29.55 38.21
CA GLY A 17 21.89 30.04 37.34
C GLY A 17 21.26 28.90 36.58
N ALA A 18 19.93 28.76 36.65
CA ALA A 18 19.15 27.89 35.78
C ALA A 18 18.69 28.69 34.55
N ALA A 19 18.85 28.12 33.35
CA ALA A 19 18.36 28.69 32.10
C ALA A 19 17.11 27.91 31.65
N VAL A 20 16.03 28.63 31.33
CA VAL A 20 14.81 28.06 30.74
C VAL A 20 14.86 28.29 29.23
N VAL A 21 14.65 27.23 28.46
CA VAL A 21 14.63 27.24 26.99
C VAL A 21 13.18 27.19 26.52
N ALA A 22 12.75 28.19 25.73
CA ALA A 22 11.48 28.15 25.02
C ALA A 22 11.71 27.73 23.57
N VAL A 23 11.13 26.61 23.15
CA VAL A 23 11.15 26.13 21.77
C VAL A 23 9.78 26.41 21.14
N ALA A 24 9.72 27.33 20.18
CA ALA A 24 8.55 27.52 19.33
C ALA A 24 8.63 26.53 18.16
N GLY A 25 7.94 25.40 18.26
CA GLY A 25 7.83 24.40 17.20
C GLY A 25 6.69 24.76 16.23
N GLY A 26 7.03 25.28 15.05
CA GLY A 26 6.12 25.31 13.91
C GLY A 26 6.18 23.96 13.20
N ALA A 27 5.07 23.22 13.21
CA ALA A 27 4.91 22.02 12.40
C ALA A 27 4.06 22.38 11.16
N LEU A 28 4.66 22.31 9.96
CA LEU A 28 3.95 22.34 8.69
C LEU A 28 4.10 20.97 8.03
N SER A 29 2.97 20.32 7.78
CA SER A 29 2.85 18.94 7.35
C SER A 29 3.14 18.72 5.85
N LEU A 30 3.79 17.58 5.60
CA LEU A 30 3.59 16.57 4.54
C LEU A 30 3.33 17.02 3.09
N MET A 31 4.12 16.46 2.15
CA MET A 31 3.58 15.69 1.02
C MET A 31 4.68 14.98 0.21
N GLY A 32 4.45 13.70 -0.13
CA GLY A 32 4.93 13.09 -1.37
C GLY A 32 6.10 12.11 -1.28
N SER A 33 5.83 10.85 -0.94
CA SER A 33 6.67 9.72 -1.33
C SER A 33 6.32 9.33 -2.77
N ALA A 34 7.12 9.74 -3.75
CA ALA A 34 7.07 9.22 -5.10
C ALA A 34 8.29 8.32 -5.35
N ALA A 35 8.04 7.21 -6.04
CA ALA A 35 8.98 6.14 -6.39
C ALA A 35 10.29 6.61 -7.06
N PRO A 36 11.37 5.82 -7.01
CA PRO A 36 12.61 6.17 -7.68
C PRO A 36 12.53 5.83 -9.19
N ALA A 37 12.87 6.78 -10.05
CA ALA A 37 13.25 6.54 -11.44
C ALA A 37 14.51 7.35 -11.78
N ALA A 38 15.52 6.66 -12.32
CA ALA A 38 16.82 7.19 -12.67
C ALA A 38 16.79 8.11 -13.92
N SER A 39 17.70 9.09 -13.93
CA SER A 39 17.93 10.14 -14.97
C SER A 39 18.34 9.62 -16.37
N PRO A 40 18.15 10.42 -17.44
CA PRO A 40 18.69 10.21 -18.80
C PRO A 40 19.90 11.13 -19.15
N GLN A 41 20.80 10.67 -20.04
CA GLN A 41 21.77 11.49 -20.80
C GLN A 41 21.51 11.36 -22.32
N ALA A 42 22.06 12.32 -23.07
CA ALA A 42 21.59 12.86 -24.34
C ALA A 42 21.86 12.04 -25.63
N ALA A 43 21.02 12.35 -26.63
CA ALA A 43 20.96 11.85 -28.01
C ALA A 43 22.22 12.17 -28.85
N PRO A 44 22.44 11.42 -29.95
CA PRO A 44 21.97 11.96 -31.23
C PRO A 44 21.20 10.96 -32.12
N ASP A 45 20.15 11.52 -32.69
CA ASP A 45 19.21 11.06 -33.71
C ASP A 45 18.22 9.91 -33.43
N VAL A 46 17.03 10.39 -33.03
CA VAL A 46 15.67 9.82 -32.97
C VAL A 46 15.41 8.66 -32.00
N THR A 47 15.66 9.00 -30.72
CA THR A 47 15.00 8.57 -29.46
C THR A 47 14.64 7.09 -29.31
N ASP A 48 15.58 6.30 -28.78
CA ASP A 48 15.32 4.96 -28.25
C ASP A 48 16.18 4.65 -27.00
N VAL A 49 15.59 3.89 -26.08
CA VAL A 49 16.10 3.11 -24.91
C VAL A 49 16.95 3.76 -23.78
N ALA A 50 16.60 3.33 -22.55
CA ALA A 50 17.06 3.69 -21.20
C ALA A 50 18.50 3.29 -20.78
N ALA A 51 19.10 4.04 -19.82
CA ALA A 51 19.98 3.55 -18.73
C ALA A 51 20.34 4.65 -17.70
N ARG A 52 20.74 4.22 -16.49
CA ARG A 52 20.78 4.92 -15.18
C ARG A 52 22.17 5.50 -14.83
N SER A 53 22.27 6.60 -14.04
CA SER A 53 23.09 6.76 -12.78
C SER A 53 23.67 8.16 -12.48
N ALA A 54 23.71 8.51 -11.16
CA ALA A 54 24.60 9.45 -10.42
C ALA A 54 24.44 10.98 -10.68
N LEU A 55 24.47 11.97 -9.77
CA LEU A 55 24.72 12.18 -8.33
C LEU A 55 24.04 13.55 -7.95
N PRO A 56 23.69 13.84 -6.68
CA PRO A 56 23.00 15.08 -6.31
C PRO A 56 23.96 16.26 -6.08
N THR A 57 23.67 17.40 -6.72
CA THR A 57 24.32 18.69 -6.48
C THR A 57 23.87 19.27 -5.14
N GLN A 58 24.84 19.56 -4.26
CA GLN A 58 24.64 20.33 -3.03
C GLN A 58 24.15 21.75 -3.34
N ALA A 59 22.98 22.11 -2.80
CA ALA A 59 22.62 23.50 -2.55
C ALA A 59 23.30 23.97 -1.26
N PRO A 60 23.68 25.26 -1.13
CA PRO A 60 24.29 25.76 0.09
C PRO A 60 23.25 25.74 1.20
N ALA A 61 23.55 25.00 2.27
CA ALA A 61 22.87 25.18 3.54
C ALA A 61 23.20 26.59 4.04
N VAL A 62 22.25 27.52 3.92
CA VAL A 62 22.30 28.77 4.67
C VAL A 62 22.03 28.37 6.12
N LEU A 63 23.12 28.24 6.90
CA LEU A 63 23.08 28.14 8.34
C LEU A 63 22.52 29.47 8.88
N MET A 64 21.19 29.58 9.00
CA MET A 64 20.62 30.53 9.94
C MET A 64 20.83 29.94 11.32
N LEU A 65 22.00 30.24 11.91
CA LEU A 65 22.19 30.12 13.35
C LEU A 65 21.06 30.93 14.00
N PRO A 66 20.26 30.36 14.91
CA PRO A 66 19.48 31.23 15.78
C PRO A 66 20.50 32.07 16.53
N ALA A 67 20.48 33.39 16.31
CA ALA A 67 21.18 34.31 17.17
C ALA A 67 20.52 34.20 18.55
N VAL A 68 21.02 33.27 19.37
CA VAL A 68 20.72 33.19 20.79
C VAL A 68 21.43 34.40 21.40
N GLN A 69 20.77 35.55 21.36
CA GLN A 69 21.13 36.63 22.25
C GLN A 69 20.65 36.20 23.64
N PRO A 70 21.51 36.20 24.67
CA PRO A 70 21.05 36.08 26.04
C PRO A 70 20.15 37.28 26.31
N VAL A 71 18.83 37.07 26.31
CA VAL A 71 17.92 38.00 26.96
C VAL A 71 18.27 37.92 28.44
N VAL A 72 19.11 38.85 28.87
CA VAL A 72 19.27 39.14 30.30
C VAL A 72 17.90 39.62 30.75
N PRO A 73 17.20 38.90 31.64
CA PRO A 73 15.94 39.41 32.16
C PRO A 73 16.22 40.74 32.87
N ASP A 74 15.43 41.76 32.58
CA ASP A 74 15.43 42.99 33.36
C ASP A 74 15.28 42.66 34.85
N ALA A 75 16.00 43.38 35.71
CA ALA A 75 16.08 43.11 37.15
C ALA A 75 14.70 43.18 37.86
N ASP A 76 13.67 43.74 37.21
CA ASP A 76 12.30 43.82 37.72
C ASP A 76 11.52 42.48 37.64
N VAL A 77 12.08 41.44 36.99
CA VAL A 77 11.45 40.11 36.89
C VAL A 77 11.70 39.23 38.13
N LEU A 78 12.54 39.69 39.08
CA LEU A 78 12.93 38.92 40.27
C LEU A 78 12.13 39.25 41.54
N ASP A 79 11.27 40.27 41.53
CA ASP A 79 10.51 40.69 42.71
C ASP A 79 9.13 40.01 42.86
N ASP A 80 8.59 39.41 41.79
CA ASP A 80 7.38 38.56 41.87
C ASP A 80 7.56 37.25 41.06
N PRO A 81 7.77 36.09 41.73
CA PRO A 81 7.92 34.81 41.06
C PRO A 81 6.58 34.20 40.59
N ALA A 82 5.43 34.77 40.97
CA ALA A 82 4.11 34.24 40.64
C ALA A 82 3.86 34.01 39.14
N PRO A 83 4.19 34.93 38.21
CA PRO A 83 4.00 34.70 36.77
C PRO A 83 4.85 33.53 36.22
N LEU A 84 6.06 33.31 36.73
CA LEU A 84 6.92 32.20 36.31
C LEU A 84 6.38 30.86 36.80
N VAL A 85 5.92 30.79 38.05
CA VAL A 85 5.30 29.57 38.62
C VAL A 85 4.03 29.20 37.83
N LYS A 86 3.21 30.21 37.48
CA LYS A 86 2.01 30.00 36.66
C LYS A 86 2.34 29.53 35.25
N ALA A 87 3.41 30.05 34.63
CA ALA A 87 3.86 29.63 33.32
C ALA A 87 4.36 28.16 33.32
N VAL A 88 5.08 27.74 34.36
CA VAL A 88 5.54 26.34 34.51
C VAL A 88 4.36 25.40 34.71
N GLN A 89 3.39 25.73 35.58
CA GLN A 89 2.19 24.91 35.78
C GLN A 89 1.37 24.75 34.50
N LEU A 90 1.22 25.84 33.72
CA LEU A 90 0.56 25.77 32.42
C LEU A 90 1.34 24.89 31.44
N ALA A 91 2.68 24.98 31.41
CA ALA A 91 3.51 24.14 30.57
C ALA A 91 3.39 22.64 30.95
N GLU A 92 3.40 22.32 32.24
CA GLU A 92 3.19 20.95 32.75
C GLU A 92 1.82 20.40 32.36
N GLU A 93 0.76 21.20 32.45
CA GLU A 93 -0.59 20.80 32.06
C GLU A 93 -0.73 20.62 30.54
N GLN A 94 -0.06 21.45 29.73
CA GLN A 94 -0.01 21.27 28.28
C GLN A 94 0.78 20.01 27.88
N ILE A 95 1.87 19.70 28.58
CA ILE A 95 2.62 18.46 28.36
C ILE A 95 1.74 17.25 28.71
N ALA A 96 1.06 17.27 29.85
CA ALA A 96 0.16 16.18 30.23
C ALA A 96 -0.99 15.98 29.22
N ARG A 97 -1.59 17.08 28.73
CA ARG A 97 -2.60 17.01 27.65
C ARG A 97 -2.02 16.45 26.36
N ALA A 98 -0.83 16.90 25.95
CA ALA A 98 -0.19 16.42 24.74
C ALA A 98 0.19 14.93 24.82
N GLU A 99 0.61 14.47 26.00
CA GLU A 99 0.89 13.05 26.26
C GLU A 99 -0.39 12.21 26.23
N GLU A 100 -1.50 12.69 26.80
CA GLU A 100 -2.80 12.02 26.73
C GLU A 100 -3.34 11.96 25.30
N GLU A 101 -3.26 13.05 24.55
CA GLU A 101 -3.67 13.10 23.14
C GLU A 101 -2.81 12.16 22.28
N ARG A 102 -1.51 12.11 22.54
CA ARG A 102 -0.60 11.18 21.86
C ARG A 102 -0.93 9.72 22.20
N ALA A 103 -1.16 9.40 23.47
CA ALA A 103 -1.55 8.06 23.88
C ALA A 103 -2.90 7.65 23.27
N ALA A 104 -3.86 8.57 23.19
CA ALA A 104 -5.14 8.35 22.53
C ALA A 104 -4.99 8.14 21.02
N ALA A 105 -4.08 8.87 20.36
CA ALA A 105 -3.77 8.68 18.95
C ALA A 105 -3.10 7.33 18.67
N GLU A 106 -2.14 6.94 19.50
CA GLU A 106 -1.48 5.62 19.41
C GLU A 106 -2.47 4.47 19.65
N ALA A 107 -3.41 4.62 20.60
CA ALA A 107 -4.47 3.64 20.84
C ALA A 107 -5.44 3.52 19.65
N ARG A 108 -5.82 4.65 19.02
CA ARG A 108 -6.66 4.63 17.80
C ARG A 108 -5.95 3.95 16.63
N ALA A 109 -4.67 4.26 16.41
CA ALA A 109 -3.88 3.63 15.37
C ALA A 109 -3.74 2.11 15.59
N ALA A 110 -3.59 1.66 16.84
CA ALA A 110 -3.57 0.23 17.17
C ALA A 110 -4.91 -0.45 16.87
N GLN A 111 -6.03 0.19 17.21
CA GLN A 111 -7.37 -0.33 16.90
C GLN A 111 -7.63 -0.42 15.39
N GLU A 112 -7.22 0.59 14.62
CA GLU A 112 -7.33 0.59 13.15
C GLU A 112 -6.48 -0.52 12.53
N ALA A 113 -5.27 -0.77 13.05
CA ALA A 113 -4.42 -1.86 12.58
C ALA A 113 -5.00 -3.25 12.90
N GLU A 114 -5.58 -3.44 14.08
CA GLU A 114 -6.26 -4.68 14.47
C GLU A 114 -7.48 -4.96 13.58
N GLN A 115 -8.29 -3.92 13.32
CA GLN A 115 -9.44 -4.03 12.42
C GLN A 115 -8.99 -4.39 10.99
N ALA A 116 -7.96 -3.74 10.46
CA ALA A 116 -7.43 -4.06 9.14
C ALA A 116 -6.91 -5.51 9.04
N ALA A 117 -6.28 -6.02 10.10
CA ALA A 117 -5.84 -7.41 10.16
C ALA A 117 -7.03 -8.40 10.22
N ALA A 118 -8.09 -8.07 10.96
CA ALA A 118 -9.30 -8.87 11.01
C ALA A 118 -10.03 -8.91 9.65
N ASP A 119 -10.09 -7.77 8.96
CA ASP A 119 -10.70 -7.67 7.63
C ASP A 119 -9.91 -8.49 6.58
N ALA A 120 -8.58 -8.48 6.66
CA ALA A 120 -7.71 -9.30 5.82
C ALA A 120 -7.90 -10.81 6.08
N ALA A 121 -7.96 -11.22 7.36
CA ALA A 121 -8.18 -12.63 7.72
C ALA A 121 -9.56 -13.15 7.27
N GLU A 122 -10.60 -12.31 7.35
CA GLU A 122 -11.94 -12.65 6.85
C GLU A 122 -11.98 -12.70 5.30
N ALA A 123 -11.17 -11.89 4.61
CA ALA A 123 -11.01 -11.97 3.17
C ALA A 123 -10.37 -13.29 2.74
N GLU A 124 -9.24 -13.68 3.36
CA GLU A 124 -8.59 -14.99 3.14
C GLU A 124 -9.56 -16.15 3.42
N ARG A 125 -10.33 -16.04 4.52
CA ARG A 125 -11.32 -17.05 4.88
C ARG A 125 -12.45 -17.16 3.84
N ARG A 126 -12.94 -16.06 3.27
CA ARG A 126 -13.95 -16.11 2.20
C ARG A 126 -13.40 -16.69 0.90
N VAL A 127 -12.15 -16.42 0.55
CA VAL A 127 -11.49 -17.03 -0.61
C VAL A 127 -11.38 -18.54 -0.42
N SER A 128 -10.90 -19.00 0.74
CA SER A 128 -10.78 -20.44 1.04
C SER A 128 -12.12 -21.18 1.09
N VAL A 129 -13.17 -20.57 1.66
CA VAL A 129 -14.53 -21.15 1.64
C VAL A 129 -15.11 -21.18 0.22
N SER A 130 -14.76 -20.22 -0.64
CA SER A 130 -15.16 -20.26 -2.05
C SER A 130 -14.41 -21.31 -2.87
N ALA A 131 -13.26 -21.83 -2.42
CA ALA A 131 -12.58 -22.93 -3.09
C ALA A 131 -13.16 -24.30 -2.70
N ASP A 132 -13.55 -24.50 -1.44
CA ASP A 132 -14.04 -25.79 -0.92
C ASP A 132 -15.56 -25.99 -1.11
N CYS A 133 -16.06 -25.89 -2.35
CA CYS A 133 -17.46 -26.22 -2.67
C CYS A 133 -17.67 -27.66 -3.18
N GLY A 134 -16.61 -28.48 -3.17
CA GLY A 134 -16.67 -29.86 -3.67
C GLY A 134 -16.79 -29.98 -5.20
N LEU A 135 -16.34 -28.96 -5.94
CA LEU A 135 -16.39 -28.94 -7.40
C LEU A 135 -15.37 -29.93 -8.00
N ASP A 136 -15.85 -30.86 -8.83
CA ASP A 136 -14.96 -31.76 -9.57
C ASP A 136 -14.30 -31.03 -10.74
N THR A 137 -13.01 -30.72 -10.59
CA THR A 137 -12.20 -30.13 -11.65
C THR A 137 -11.48 -31.15 -12.53
N GLY A 138 -11.65 -32.46 -12.29
CA GLY A 138 -10.98 -33.53 -13.04
C GLY A 138 -11.25 -33.47 -14.56
N GLN A 139 -12.47 -33.06 -14.93
CA GLN A 139 -12.88 -32.84 -16.33
C GLN A 139 -12.08 -31.76 -17.08
N LEU A 140 -11.33 -30.89 -16.38
CA LEU A 140 -10.47 -29.90 -17.02
C LEU A 140 -9.25 -30.52 -17.72
N GLY A 141 -8.93 -31.79 -17.47
CA GLY A 141 -7.74 -32.43 -18.04
C GLY A 141 -6.45 -31.81 -17.51
N ALA A 142 -5.37 -31.84 -18.32
CA ALA A 142 -4.03 -31.39 -17.91
C ALA A 142 -3.84 -29.86 -17.98
N VAL A 143 -4.78 -29.08 -17.43
CA VAL A 143 -4.58 -27.63 -17.24
C VAL A 143 -3.44 -27.37 -16.24
N ARG A 144 -2.81 -26.21 -16.32
CA ARG A 144 -1.80 -25.78 -15.35
C ARG A 144 -2.43 -25.64 -13.96
N ASP A 145 -1.64 -25.79 -12.89
CA ASP A 145 -2.16 -25.83 -11.52
C ASP A 145 -2.94 -24.57 -11.13
N PHE A 146 -2.39 -23.38 -11.38
CA PHE A 146 -3.08 -22.12 -11.09
C PHE A 146 -4.33 -21.89 -11.98
N VAL A 147 -4.40 -22.52 -13.17
CA VAL A 147 -5.62 -22.49 -14.01
C VAL A 147 -6.71 -23.32 -13.35
N ARG A 148 -6.35 -24.50 -12.83
CA ARG A 148 -7.27 -25.34 -12.06
C ARG A 148 -7.79 -24.62 -10.82
N GLU A 149 -6.89 -23.99 -10.07
CA GLU A 149 -7.23 -23.22 -8.87
C GLU A 149 -8.19 -22.06 -9.18
N ALA A 150 -7.90 -21.26 -10.21
CA ALA A 150 -8.80 -20.21 -10.67
C ALA A 150 -10.17 -20.77 -11.12
N GLY A 151 -10.16 -21.92 -11.80
CA GLY A 151 -11.36 -22.66 -12.19
C GLY A 151 -12.22 -23.08 -11.00
N GLU A 152 -11.60 -23.59 -9.94
CA GLU A 152 -12.27 -23.99 -8.70
C GLU A 152 -12.90 -22.78 -8.00
N VAL A 153 -12.11 -21.73 -7.76
CA VAL A 153 -12.58 -20.52 -7.07
C VAL A 153 -13.75 -19.84 -7.81
N LEU A 154 -13.61 -19.62 -9.13
CA LEU A 154 -14.66 -19.00 -9.93
C LEU A 154 -15.85 -19.93 -10.11
N GLY A 155 -15.61 -21.21 -10.36
CA GLY A 155 -16.66 -22.20 -10.56
C GLY A 155 -17.54 -22.33 -9.32
N CYS A 156 -16.93 -22.43 -8.15
CA CYS A 156 -17.65 -22.47 -6.89
C CYS A 156 -18.41 -21.19 -6.57
N ARG A 157 -17.79 -20.01 -6.76
CA ARG A 157 -18.43 -18.71 -6.50
C ARG A 157 -19.68 -18.49 -7.34
N TYR A 158 -19.65 -18.90 -8.61
CA TYR A 158 -20.73 -18.66 -9.56
C TYR A 158 -21.62 -19.88 -9.82
N GLY A 159 -21.40 -20.99 -9.11
CA GLY A 159 -22.16 -22.23 -9.27
C GLY A 159 -22.00 -22.90 -10.64
N VAL A 160 -20.81 -22.79 -11.25
CA VAL A 160 -20.49 -23.40 -12.54
C VAL A 160 -19.97 -24.81 -12.32
N SER A 161 -20.81 -25.81 -12.58
CA SER A 161 -20.45 -27.22 -12.45
C SER A 161 -19.82 -27.81 -13.73
N THR A 162 -20.08 -27.19 -14.89
CA THR A 162 -19.59 -27.67 -16.19
C THR A 162 -18.54 -26.70 -16.71
N MET A 163 -17.31 -27.19 -16.84
CA MET A 163 -16.19 -26.41 -17.35
C MET A 163 -15.34 -27.27 -18.29
N TYR A 164 -14.76 -26.64 -19.31
CA TYR A 164 -13.87 -27.30 -20.25
C TYR A 164 -12.47 -26.68 -20.20
N GLY A 165 -11.48 -27.51 -19.86
CA GLY A 165 -10.06 -27.14 -19.84
C GLY A 165 -9.35 -27.61 -21.11
N VAL A 166 -8.38 -28.52 -20.98
CA VAL A 166 -7.61 -29.02 -22.12
C VAL A 166 -8.50 -29.76 -23.12
N ALA A 167 -8.54 -29.25 -24.35
CA ALA A 167 -9.17 -29.90 -25.49
C ALA A 167 -8.40 -29.55 -26.76
N GLY A 168 -8.26 -30.52 -27.69
CA GLY A 168 -7.75 -30.23 -29.02
C GLY A 168 -8.76 -29.38 -29.78
N ARG A 169 -8.35 -28.18 -30.22
CA ARG A 169 -9.20 -27.26 -30.98
C ARG A 169 -8.53 -26.83 -32.29
N ALA A 170 -9.33 -26.51 -33.29
CA ALA A 170 -8.84 -25.95 -34.55
C ALA A 170 -8.54 -24.45 -34.36
N GLY A 171 -7.44 -23.97 -34.96
CA GLY A 171 -7.03 -22.56 -34.87
C GLY A 171 -6.20 -22.23 -33.62
N ALA A 172 -5.96 -20.92 -33.39
CA ALA A 172 -5.25 -20.45 -32.21
C ALA A 172 -6.15 -20.59 -30.97
N SER A 173 -5.69 -21.37 -29.99
CA SER A 173 -6.42 -21.62 -28.74
C SER A 173 -5.43 -21.91 -27.63
N ASP A 174 -5.71 -21.39 -26.44
CA ASP A 174 -4.92 -21.63 -25.23
C ASP A 174 -5.34 -22.92 -24.48
N HIS A 175 -6.47 -23.53 -24.87
CA HIS A 175 -6.93 -24.81 -24.30
C HIS A 175 -5.92 -25.95 -24.47
N PRO A 176 -5.35 -26.23 -25.66
CA PRO A 176 -4.36 -27.29 -25.81
C PRO A 176 -3.11 -27.11 -24.93
N ALA A 177 -2.76 -25.87 -24.59
CA ALA A 177 -1.63 -25.54 -23.72
C ALA A 177 -1.97 -25.60 -22.22
N GLY A 178 -3.22 -25.95 -21.86
CA GLY A 178 -3.68 -25.97 -20.47
C GLY A 178 -3.77 -24.58 -19.84
N LYS A 179 -3.93 -23.54 -20.66
CA LYS A 179 -3.94 -22.13 -20.29
C LYS A 179 -5.32 -21.47 -20.35
N ALA A 180 -6.39 -22.24 -20.55
CA ALA A 180 -7.74 -21.68 -20.66
C ALA A 180 -8.81 -22.58 -20.04
N ILE A 181 -9.90 -21.93 -19.61
CA ILE A 181 -11.14 -22.57 -19.15
C ILE A 181 -12.34 -21.90 -19.84
N ASP A 182 -13.25 -22.73 -20.34
CA ASP A 182 -14.60 -22.31 -20.71
C ASP A 182 -15.54 -22.64 -19.54
N PHE A 183 -16.15 -21.60 -18.95
CA PHE A 183 -17.17 -21.71 -17.91
C PHE A 183 -18.55 -21.74 -18.57
N MET A 184 -19.20 -22.91 -18.57
CA MET A 184 -20.51 -23.06 -19.19
C MET A 184 -21.58 -22.44 -18.29
N ILE A 185 -22.02 -21.24 -18.64
CA ILE A 185 -22.84 -20.42 -17.74
C ILE A 185 -23.86 -19.59 -18.51
N GLY A 186 -25.08 -19.53 -17.96
CA GLY A 186 -26.15 -18.70 -18.50
C GLY A 186 -25.88 -17.21 -18.33
N ARG A 187 -26.55 -16.38 -19.14
CA ARG A 187 -26.27 -14.94 -19.26
C ARG A 187 -26.10 -14.22 -17.92
N THR A 188 -27.12 -14.28 -17.05
CA THR A 188 -27.17 -13.44 -15.84
C THR A 188 -25.99 -13.71 -14.90
N ALA A 189 -25.65 -14.98 -14.69
CA ALA A 189 -24.50 -15.34 -13.86
C ALA A 189 -23.17 -15.12 -14.61
N GLY A 190 -23.15 -15.30 -15.93
CA GLY A 190 -21.99 -15.05 -16.78
C GLY A 190 -21.55 -13.59 -16.82
N ASP A 191 -22.50 -12.64 -16.80
CA ASP A 191 -22.19 -11.21 -16.69
C ASP A 191 -21.39 -10.93 -15.40
N GLY A 192 -21.83 -11.50 -14.26
CA GLY A 192 -21.12 -11.36 -12.98
C GLY A 192 -19.75 -12.04 -12.94
N LEU A 193 -19.63 -13.24 -13.51
CA LEU A 193 -18.36 -13.98 -13.58
C LEU A 193 -17.35 -13.22 -14.45
N ALA A 194 -17.75 -12.78 -15.65
CA ALA A 194 -16.88 -12.03 -16.55
C ALA A 194 -16.41 -10.71 -15.92
N ASP A 195 -17.30 -9.97 -15.26
CA ASP A 195 -16.91 -8.72 -14.58
C ASP A 195 -15.96 -8.97 -13.40
N CYS A 196 -16.17 -10.03 -12.63
CA CYS A 196 -15.26 -10.43 -11.56
C CYS A 196 -13.87 -10.81 -12.11
N ALA A 197 -13.83 -11.61 -13.18
CA ALA A 197 -12.59 -12.01 -13.82
C ALA A 197 -11.81 -10.80 -14.35
N VAL A 198 -12.48 -9.86 -15.04
CA VAL A 198 -11.86 -8.62 -15.54
C VAL A 198 -11.34 -7.73 -14.42
N ARG A 199 -12.06 -7.62 -13.29
CA ARG A 199 -11.60 -6.82 -12.14
C ARG A 199 -10.39 -7.43 -11.43
N ASN A 200 -10.19 -8.73 -11.56
CA ASN A 200 -9.18 -9.49 -10.83
C ASN A 200 -8.17 -10.16 -11.76
N MET A 201 -7.90 -9.57 -12.93
CA MET A 201 -7.02 -10.18 -13.92
C MET A 201 -5.63 -10.47 -13.35
N ASP A 202 -5.02 -9.50 -12.67
CA ASP A 202 -3.69 -9.67 -12.05
C ASP A 202 -3.71 -10.70 -10.91
N ALA A 203 -4.75 -10.63 -10.06
CA ALA A 203 -4.94 -11.53 -8.93
C ALA A 203 -5.12 -12.99 -9.35
N LEU A 204 -5.70 -13.24 -10.53
CA LEU A 204 -5.93 -14.57 -11.10
C LEU A 204 -4.90 -14.97 -12.17
N GLY A 205 -3.99 -14.08 -12.57
CA GLY A 205 -3.03 -14.32 -13.65
C GLY A 205 -3.68 -14.45 -15.05
N ILE A 206 -4.81 -13.78 -15.25
CA ILE A 206 -5.60 -13.79 -16.49
C ILE A 206 -4.94 -12.91 -17.54
N SER A 207 -4.78 -13.44 -18.75
CA SER A 207 -4.32 -12.70 -19.92
C SER A 207 -5.49 -12.02 -20.65
N TYR A 208 -6.62 -12.71 -20.80
CA TYR A 208 -7.83 -12.14 -21.37
C TYR A 208 -9.10 -12.89 -20.98
N VAL A 209 -10.23 -12.19 -21.08
CA VAL A 209 -11.59 -12.74 -20.90
C VAL A 209 -12.38 -12.52 -22.19
N ILE A 210 -13.12 -13.54 -22.65
CA ILE A 210 -14.08 -13.41 -23.74
C ILE A 210 -15.48 -13.72 -23.23
N TRP A 211 -16.41 -12.80 -23.48
CA TRP A 211 -17.81 -12.97 -23.13
C TRP A 211 -18.73 -12.17 -24.04
N ARG A 212 -19.75 -12.84 -24.59
CA ARG A 212 -20.78 -12.23 -25.45
C ARG A 212 -20.17 -11.50 -26.64
N GLN A 213 -19.32 -12.20 -27.39
CA GLN A 213 -18.65 -11.71 -28.59
C GLN A 213 -17.81 -10.43 -28.35
N ARG A 214 -17.23 -10.32 -27.16
CA ARG A 214 -16.32 -9.25 -26.80
C ARG A 214 -15.14 -9.83 -26.06
N ILE A 215 -13.97 -9.24 -26.25
CA ILE A 215 -12.74 -9.60 -25.56
C ILE A 215 -12.31 -8.45 -24.64
N ASN A 216 -11.69 -8.78 -23.51
CA ASN A 216 -11.05 -7.81 -22.64
C ASN A 216 -9.67 -8.34 -22.23
N THR A 217 -8.65 -7.55 -22.54
CA THR A 217 -7.22 -7.84 -22.27
C THR A 217 -6.66 -6.96 -21.15
N GLY A 218 -7.53 -6.30 -20.37
CA GLY A 218 -7.19 -5.37 -19.28
C GLY A 218 -7.47 -3.90 -19.61
N SER A 219 -7.64 -3.55 -20.88
CA SER A 219 -7.91 -2.17 -21.35
C SER A 219 -9.39 -1.86 -21.60
N GLY A 220 -10.30 -2.79 -21.30
CA GLY A 220 -11.73 -2.66 -21.55
C GLY A 220 -12.24 -3.65 -22.59
N TRP A 221 -13.55 -3.64 -22.82
CA TRP A 221 -14.22 -4.56 -23.74
C TRP A 221 -14.13 -4.08 -25.19
N GLU A 222 -13.60 -4.93 -26.06
CA GLU A 222 -13.52 -4.73 -27.51
C GLU A 222 -14.43 -5.75 -28.22
N PRO A 223 -15.14 -5.35 -29.31
CA PRO A 223 -15.96 -6.28 -30.08
C PRO A 223 -15.09 -7.28 -30.85
N MET A 224 -15.57 -8.52 -30.95
CA MET A 224 -14.97 -9.56 -31.80
C MET A 224 -15.72 -9.70 -33.12
N GLU A 225 -15.03 -10.18 -34.16
CA GLU A 225 -15.66 -10.64 -35.38
C GLU A 225 -16.65 -11.80 -35.11
N ASP A 226 -17.61 -11.98 -36.01
CA ASP A 226 -18.45 -13.16 -36.00
C ASP A 226 -17.65 -14.37 -36.48
N ARG A 227 -17.47 -15.34 -35.58
CA ARG A 227 -16.75 -16.60 -35.81
C ARG A 227 -17.68 -17.75 -36.20
N GLY A 228 -18.97 -17.48 -36.37
CA GLY A 228 -19.94 -18.44 -36.90
C GLY A 228 -20.57 -19.33 -35.82
N GLY A 229 -21.42 -18.75 -34.98
CA GLY A 229 -22.32 -19.49 -34.08
C GLY A 229 -22.17 -19.10 -32.60
N ILE A 230 -23.11 -19.56 -31.77
CA ILE A 230 -23.20 -19.13 -30.37
C ILE A 230 -21.96 -19.48 -29.56
N THR A 231 -21.41 -20.69 -29.73
CA THR A 231 -20.23 -21.15 -29.01
C THR A 231 -18.97 -20.47 -29.53
N ALA A 232 -18.77 -20.38 -30.85
CA ALA A 232 -17.61 -19.68 -31.41
C ALA A 232 -17.59 -18.18 -31.03
N ASN A 233 -18.76 -17.57 -30.84
CA ASN A 233 -18.92 -16.19 -30.39
C ASN A 233 -19.03 -16.04 -28.87
N HIS A 234 -18.82 -17.11 -28.10
CA HIS A 234 -18.80 -17.08 -26.63
C HIS A 234 -20.10 -16.49 -26.04
N MET A 235 -21.23 -16.86 -26.64
CA MET A 235 -22.55 -16.41 -26.23
C MET A 235 -23.16 -17.30 -25.13
N ASP A 236 -22.61 -18.50 -24.95
CA ASP A 236 -23.08 -19.57 -24.06
C ASP A 236 -22.06 -19.97 -22.98
N HIS A 237 -20.88 -19.36 -22.96
CA HIS A 237 -19.85 -19.56 -21.95
C HIS A 237 -18.95 -18.34 -21.80
N VAL A 238 -18.38 -18.16 -20.61
CA VAL A 238 -17.27 -17.22 -20.38
C VAL A 238 -15.97 -17.97 -20.61
N HIS A 239 -15.12 -17.45 -21.49
CA HIS A 239 -13.79 -18.00 -21.72
C HIS A 239 -12.76 -17.14 -21.02
N ILE A 240 -11.83 -17.77 -20.30
CA ILE A 240 -10.74 -17.11 -19.61
C ILE A 240 -9.44 -17.79 -19.99
N SER A 241 -8.47 -16.98 -20.41
CA SER A 241 -7.09 -17.43 -20.66
C SER A 241 -6.12 -16.83 -19.66
N PHE A 242 -5.04 -17.56 -19.39
CA PHE A 242 -4.12 -17.27 -18.31
C PHE A 242 -2.65 -17.39 -18.75
N ASP A 243 -1.78 -16.54 -18.20
CA ASP A 243 -0.35 -16.56 -18.51
C ASP A 243 0.53 -17.00 -17.34
N SER A 244 0.13 -16.69 -16.11
CA SER A 244 0.90 -16.98 -14.90
C SER A 244 0.00 -17.40 -13.75
N ALA A 245 0.61 -17.88 -12.66
CA ALA A 245 -0.05 -17.84 -11.37
C ALA A 245 -0.33 -16.37 -11.01
N GLY A 246 -1.52 -16.09 -10.48
CA GLY A 246 -1.85 -14.80 -9.91
C GLY A 246 -1.15 -14.57 -8.56
N SER A 247 -1.17 -13.34 -8.08
CA SER A 247 -0.42 -12.97 -6.86
C SER A 247 -1.18 -12.03 -5.91
N GLY A 248 -2.51 -12.04 -5.94
CA GLY A 248 -3.33 -11.13 -5.13
C GLY A 248 -4.69 -11.70 -4.77
N ASP A 249 -5.37 -11.03 -3.82
CA ASP A 249 -6.69 -11.42 -3.34
C ASP A 249 -7.79 -11.01 -4.33
N LEU A 250 -8.86 -11.82 -4.37
CA LEU A 250 -10.05 -11.48 -5.16
C LEU A 250 -10.86 -10.38 -4.48
N SER A 251 -11.10 -9.29 -5.21
CA SER A 251 -11.88 -8.14 -4.76
C SER A 251 -13.11 -7.89 -5.63
N GLY A 252 -14.20 -7.46 -5.00
CA GLY A 252 -15.42 -7.02 -5.70
C GLY A 252 -16.21 -8.13 -6.40
N CYS A 253 -15.97 -9.39 -6.09
CA CYS A 253 -16.82 -10.51 -6.44
C CYS A 253 -17.67 -10.93 -5.23
#